data_AF-A0A537J149-F1
#
_entry.id   AF-A0A537J149-F1
#
_cell.length_a   1.000
_cell.length_b   1.000
_cell.length_c   1.000
_cell.angle_alpha   90.00
_cell.angle_beta   90.00
_cell.angle_gamma   90.00
#
_symmetry.space_group_name_H-M   'P 1'
#
loop_
_entity.id
_entity.type
_entity.pdbx_description
1 polymer ?
#
loop_
_entity_poly.entity_id
_entity_poly.type
_entity_poly.pdbx_seq_one_letter_code
_entity_poly.pdbx_strand_id
1 'polypeptide(L)'
;MIPVQAVEIYTSIALGNGRAALGVVIRDSDGQTLRVVGRTLRPASPDVVAYRAVLHGVWTAKRLGVRRIRVLTEHPKMVAQLRGDAEVPADLIGPYLQTKAMLNAYRWSSVELIPREQNAAAALVAAEALEREPVASAADEDDFDVLPLWLSAERAAETVGHR
;
A
#
# COMPACT_ATOMS: atom_id res chain seq x y z
N MET A 1 -7.01 13.63 23.81
CA MET A 1 -6.30 13.19 22.59
C MET A 1 -6.73 14.14 21.48
N ILE A 2 -5.82 14.96 20.95
CA ILE A 2 -6.16 15.87 19.84
C ILE A 2 -6.37 14.98 18.60
N PRO A 3 -7.53 15.03 17.93
CA PRO A 3 -7.73 14.22 16.74
C PRO A 3 -6.80 14.72 15.64
N VAL A 4 -5.92 13.85 15.16
CA VAL A 4 -5.06 14.13 14.00
C VAL A 4 -5.97 14.31 12.79
N GLN A 5 -6.07 15.55 12.30
CA GLN A 5 -7.02 15.88 11.23
C GLN A 5 -6.52 15.45 9.85
N ALA A 6 -5.19 15.40 9.67
CA ALA A 6 -4.53 15.05 8.42
C ALA A 6 -3.24 14.25 8.68
N VAL A 7 -2.94 13.31 7.78
CA VAL A 7 -1.66 12.57 7.80
C VAL A 7 -1.05 12.48 6.41
N GLU A 8 0.27 12.33 6.40
CA GLU A 8 1.04 11.91 5.24
C GLU A 8 1.34 10.42 5.34
N ILE A 9 1.21 9.72 4.22
CA ILE A 9 1.39 8.27 4.10
C ILE A 9 2.46 8.04 3.04
N TYR A 10 3.66 7.70 3.49
CA TYR A 10 4.79 7.36 2.63
C TYR A 10 4.78 5.87 2.36
N THR A 11 4.84 5.47 1.09
CA THR A 11 4.81 4.05 0.70
C THR A 11 5.91 3.73 -0.28
N SER A 12 6.61 2.61 -0.06
CA SER A 12 7.65 2.08 -0.94
C SER A 12 7.59 0.55 -0.98
N ILE A 13 8.33 -0.07 -1.89
CA ILE A 13 8.37 -1.51 -2.10
C ILE A 13 9.82 -2.01 -2.15
N ALA A 14 10.02 -3.28 -1.83
CA ALA A 14 11.29 -3.99 -2.01
C ALA A 14 11.03 -5.36 -2.63
N LEU A 15 11.88 -5.77 -3.57
CA LEU A 15 11.78 -7.05 -4.28
C LEU A 15 13.15 -7.73 -4.29
N GLY A 16 13.20 -9.04 -4.09
CA GLY A 16 14.46 -9.79 -4.10
C GLY A 16 14.28 -11.25 -3.70
N ASN A 17 15.14 -12.13 -4.21
CA ASN A 17 15.13 -13.58 -3.89
C ASN A 17 13.75 -14.25 -4.05
N GLY A 18 12.98 -13.84 -5.06
CA GLY A 18 11.63 -14.34 -5.30
C GLY A 18 10.59 -13.88 -4.28
N ARG A 19 10.88 -12.84 -3.48
CA ARG A 19 10.00 -12.28 -2.45
C ARG A 19 9.68 -10.82 -2.77
N ALA A 20 8.56 -10.36 -2.24
CA ALA A 20 8.15 -8.97 -2.28
C ALA A 20 7.89 -8.46 -0.87
N ALA A 21 8.09 -7.17 -0.65
CA ALA A 21 7.76 -6.48 0.58
C ALA A 21 7.27 -5.07 0.30
N LEU A 22 6.46 -4.55 1.22
CA LEU A 22 6.03 -3.16 1.27
C LEU A 22 6.53 -2.49 2.55
N GLY A 23 6.72 -1.19 2.47
CA GLY A 23 7.03 -0.32 3.59
C GLY A 23 6.09 0.87 3.60
N VAL A 24 5.54 1.19 4.77
CA VAL A 24 4.65 2.31 5.00
C VAL A 24 5.12 3.10 6.22
N VAL A 25 5.16 4.42 6.09
CA VAL A 25 5.38 5.34 7.22
C VAL A 25 4.26 6.37 7.22
N ILE A 26 3.58 6.54 8.35
CA ILE A 26 2.48 7.50 8.51
C ILE A 26 2.93 8.60 9.48
N ARG A 27 2.83 9.86 9.04
CA ARG A 27 3.19 11.04 9.83
C ARG A 27 2.01 12.00 9.99
N ASP A 28 1.92 12.67 11.13
CA ASP A 28 0.99 13.79 11.30
C ASP A 28 1.52 15.10 10.67
N SER A 29 0.76 16.18 10.85
CA SER A 29 1.11 17.51 10.33
C SER A 29 2.38 18.12 10.94
N ASP A 30 2.78 17.65 12.12
CA ASP A 30 3.98 18.14 12.82
C ASP A 30 5.21 17.30 12.45
N GLY A 31 5.04 16.34 11.53
CA GLY A 31 6.08 15.42 11.08
C GLY A 31 6.31 14.25 12.03
N GLN A 32 5.50 14.10 13.08
CA GLN A 32 5.65 13.00 14.04
C GLN A 32 5.19 11.69 13.42
N THR A 33 6.02 10.66 13.55
CA THR A 33 5.69 9.34 13.02
C THR A 33 4.68 8.64 13.91
N LEU A 34 3.47 8.44 13.38
CA LEU A 34 2.37 7.78 14.08
C LEU A 34 2.45 6.26 13.94
N ARG A 35 2.82 5.76 12.76
CA ARG A 35 2.90 4.33 12.45
C ARG A 35 4.00 4.03 11.45
N VAL A 36 4.60 2.85 11.58
CA VAL A 36 5.54 2.25 10.64
C VAL A 36 5.09 0.81 10.40
N VAL A 37 4.94 0.41 9.14
CA VAL A 37 4.48 -0.93 8.75
C VAL A 37 5.39 -1.47 7.67
N GLY A 38 6.10 -2.56 7.97
CA GLY A 38 6.84 -3.35 7.00
C GLY A 38 6.21 -4.73 6.88
N ARG A 39 5.94 -5.20 5.65
CA ARG A 39 5.34 -6.52 5.42
C ARG A 39 5.96 -7.22 4.24
N THR A 40 6.15 -8.52 4.40
CA THR A 40 6.43 -9.42 3.29
C THR A 40 5.12 -9.82 2.62
N LEU A 41 5.16 -9.99 1.31
CA LEU A 41 4.06 -10.41 0.47
C LEU A 41 4.45 -11.67 -0.28
N ARG A 42 3.42 -12.39 -0.74
CA ARG A 42 3.61 -13.38 -1.79
C ARG A 42 4.23 -12.72 -3.03
N PRO A 43 4.98 -13.50 -3.85
CA PRO A 43 5.56 -12.98 -5.08
C PRO A 43 4.48 -12.35 -5.96
N ALA A 44 4.73 -11.13 -6.44
CA ALA A 44 3.82 -10.38 -7.31
C ALA A 44 4.63 -9.37 -8.15
N SER A 45 4.00 -8.80 -9.19
CA SER A 45 4.64 -7.78 -10.00
C SER A 45 4.90 -6.50 -9.18
N PRO A 46 5.95 -5.70 -9.51
CA PRO A 46 6.23 -4.45 -8.81
C PRO A 46 5.02 -3.53 -8.73
N ASP A 47 4.25 -3.44 -9.81
CA ASP A 47 3.06 -2.58 -9.89
C ASP A 47 1.97 -3.06 -8.92
N VAL A 48 1.72 -4.37 -8.82
CA VAL A 48 0.79 -4.93 -7.81
C VAL A 48 1.26 -4.62 -6.39
N VAL A 49 2.56 -4.78 -6.10
CA VAL A 49 3.12 -4.52 -4.76
C VAL A 49 2.99 -3.03 -4.41
N ALA A 50 3.18 -2.12 -5.36
CA ALA A 50 2.99 -0.68 -5.17
C ALA A 50 1.54 -0.33 -4.79
N TYR A 51 0.56 -0.89 -5.52
CA TYR A 51 -0.86 -0.72 -5.17
C TYR A 51 -1.16 -1.25 -3.77
N ARG A 52 -0.60 -2.41 -3.40
CA ARG A 52 -0.76 -3.00 -2.07
C ARG A 52 -0.15 -2.13 -0.96
N ALA A 53 1.02 -1.52 -1.21
CA ALA A 53 1.64 -0.59 -0.26
C ALA A 53 0.73 0.62 0.03
N VAL A 54 0.14 1.22 -1.02
CA VAL A 54 -0.85 2.30 -0.86
C VAL A 54 -2.06 1.83 -0.08
N LEU A 55 -2.66 0.69 -0.47
CA LEU A 55 -3.85 0.19 0.21
C LEU A 55 -3.60 -0.08 1.70
N HIS A 56 -2.46 -0.66 2.06
CA HIS A 56 -2.06 -0.87 3.45
C HIS A 56 -1.92 0.44 4.22
N GLY A 57 -1.25 1.44 3.64
CA GLY A 57 -1.09 2.73 4.30
C GLY A 57 -2.41 3.47 4.49
N VAL A 58 -3.25 3.47 3.47
CA VAL A 58 -4.57 4.12 3.49
C VAL A 58 -5.50 3.42 4.48
N TRP A 59 -5.52 2.10 4.58
CA TRP A 59 -6.31 1.41 5.60
C TRP A 59 -5.81 1.68 7.02
N THR A 60 -4.48 1.65 7.21
CA THR A 60 -3.87 1.90 8.51
C THR A 60 -4.22 3.30 9.01
N ALA A 61 -4.18 4.31 8.13
CA ALA A 61 -4.61 5.67 8.45
C ALA A 61 -6.09 5.75 8.82
N LYS A 62 -6.96 4.90 8.23
CA LYS A 62 -8.39 4.89 8.51
C LYS A 62 -8.68 4.39 9.92
N ARG A 63 -7.92 3.38 10.37
CA ARG A 63 -7.98 2.87 11.76
C ARG A 63 -7.50 3.90 12.79
N LEU A 64 -6.72 4.90 12.39
CA LEU A 64 -6.36 6.04 13.23
C LEU A 64 -7.46 7.11 13.32
N GLY A 65 -8.60 6.94 12.62
CA GLY A 65 -9.72 7.88 12.63
C GLY A 65 -9.48 9.15 11.81
N VAL A 66 -8.42 9.18 10.99
CA VAL A 66 -8.06 10.34 10.19
C VAL A 66 -9.02 10.51 9.01
N ARG A 67 -9.32 11.76 8.66
CA ARG A 67 -10.28 12.09 7.59
C ARG A 67 -9.65 12.72 6.35
N ARG A 68 -8.39 13.17 6.43
CA ARG A 68 -7.64 13.76 5.33
C ARG A 68 -6.29 13.07 5.18
N ILE A 69 -5.95 12.63 3.99
CA ILE A 69 -4.68 11.91 3.75
C ILE A 69 -3.96 12.44 2.53
N ARG A 70 -2.63 12.44 2.59
CA ARG A 70 -1.76 12.62 1.43
C ARG A 70 -0.87 11.41 1.28
N VAL A 71 -1.04 10.64 0.20
CA VAL A 71 -0.19 9.48 -0.10
C VAL A 71 1.00 9.95 -0.95
N LEU A 72 2.19 9.58 -0.52
CA LEU A 72 3.47 9.95 -1.13
C LEU A 72 4.22 8.68 -1.53
N THR A 73 4.61 8.58 -2.80
CA THR A 73 5.23 7.38 -3.37
C THR A 73 6.17 7.72 -4.52
N GLU A 74 7.14 6.85 -4.81
CA GLU A 74 8.08 6.94 -5.93
C GLU A 74 7.62 6.20 -7.20
N HIS A 75 6.37 5.72 -7.26
CA HIS A 75 5.86 4.89 -8.36
C HIS A 75 5.04 5.68 -9.41
N PRO A 76 5.66 6.23 -10.47
CA PRO A 76 4.99 7.15 -11.40
C PRO A 76 3.83 6.52 -12.17
N LYS A 77 3.94 5.25 -12.58
CA LYS A 77 2.89 4.55 -13.34
C LYS A 77 1.58 4.45 -12.55
N MET A 78 1.68 3.96 -11.31
CA MET A 78 0.55 3.85 -10.39
C MET A 78 -0.08 5.22 -10.11
N VAL A 79 0.74 6.27 -9.92
CA VAL A 79 0.24 7.63 -9.69
C VAL A 79 -0.55 8.13 -10.91
N ALA A 80 0.00 7.98 -12.13
CA ALA A 80 -0.69 8.36 -13.37
C ALA A 80 -2.02 7.60 -13.54
N GLN A 81 -2.02 6.29 -13.27
CA GLN A 81 -3.23 5.47 -13.32
C GLN A 81 -4.30 5.94 -12.32
N LEU A 82 -3.93 6.19 -11.06
CA LEU A 82 -4.85 6.67 -10.02
C LEU A 82 -5.45 8.06 -10.32
N ARG A 83 -4.71 8.89 -11.03
CA ARG A 83 -5.15 10.21 -11.53
C ARG A 83 -6.01 10.14 -12.79
N GLY A 84 -5.97 9.02 -13.52
CA GLY A 84 -6.66 8.84 -14.80
C GLY A 84 -5.84 9.32 -16.00
N ASP A 85 -4.55 9.59 -15.80
CA ASP A 85 -3.62 10.04 -16.84
C ASP A 85 -3.03 8.88 -17.65
N ALA A 86 -3.24 7.63 -17.21
CA ALA A 86 -2.74 6.43 -17.85
C ALA A 86 -3.77 5.29 -17.77
N GLU A 87 -3.73 4.41 -18.77
CA GLU A 87 -4.55 3.19 -18.81
C GLU A 87 -4.14 2.21 -17.70
N VAL A 88 -5.13 1.50 -17.17
CA VAL A 88 -4.95 0.46 -16.14
C VAL A 88 -4.96 -0.90 -16.84
N PRO A 89 -3.83 -1.62 -16.88
CA PRO A 89 -3.77 -3.00 -17.36
C PRO A 89 -4.77 -3.92 -16.67
N ALA A 90 -5.25 -4.93 -17.39
CA ALA A 90 -6.30 -5.84 -16.90
C ALA A 90 -5.96 -6.51 -15.56
N ASP A 91 -4.70 -6.89 -15.36
CA ASP A 91 -4.17 -7.49 -14.13
C ASP A 91 -4.13 -6.51 -12.93
N LEU A 92 -4.17 -5.21 -13.19
CA LEU A 92 -4.17 -4.15 -12.17
C LEU A 92 -5.57 -3.59 -11.87
N ILE A 93 -6.62 -3.95 -12.63
CA ILE A 93 -7.98 -3.41 -12.43
C ILE A 93 -8.49 -3.65 -11.01
N GLY A 94 -8.29 -4.85 -10.47
CA GLY A 94 -8.70 -5.19 -9.10
C GLY A 94 -8.06 -4.27 -8.04
N PRO A 95 -6.73 -4.27 -7.91
CA PRO A 95 -6.00 -3.38 -7.01
C PRO A 95 -6.32 -1.89 -7.24
N TYR A 96 -6.46 -1.47 -8.50
CA TYR A 96 -6.83 -0.10 -8.86
C TYR A 96 -8.19 0.30 -8.28
N LEU A 97 -9.24 -0.50 -8.52
CA LEU A 97 -10.59 -0.20 -8.05
C LEU A 97 -10.66 -0.18 -6.51
N GLN A 98 -9.99 -1.12 -5.85
CA GLN A 98 -9.92 -1.16 -4.38
C GLN A 98 -9.25 0.09 -3.81
N THR A 99 -8.10 0.47 -4.37
CA THR A 99 -7.38 1.67 -3.93
C THR A 99 -8.19 2.93 -4.19
N LYS A 100 -8.84 3.07 -5.35
CA LYS A 100 -9.74 4.20 -5.63
C LYS A 100 -10.92 4.25 -4.66
N ALA A 101 -11.57 3.13 -4.38
CA ALA A 101 -12.68 3.06 -3.43
C ALA A 101 -12.25 3.49 -2.02
N MET A 102 -11.07 3.04 -1.57
CA MET A 102 -10.57 3.40 -0.25
C MET A 102 -10.17 4.88 -0.16
N LEU A 103 -9.49 5.43 -1.18
CA LEU A 103 -9.16 6.85 -1.26
C LEU A 103 -10.44 7.71 -1.23
N ASN A 104 -11.45 7.34 -2.01
CA ASN A 104 -12.75 8.03 -2.05
C ASN A 104 -13.55 7.95 -0.73
N ALA A 105 -13.19 7.04 0.18
CA ALA A 105 -13.83 6.96 1.49
C ALA A 105 -13.33 8.02 2.49
N TYR A 106 -12.27 8.77 2.14
CA TYR A 106 -11.79 9.89 2.94
C TYR A 106 -12.54 11.18 2.59
N ARG A 107 -12.60 12.12 3.54
CA ARG A 107 -13.12 13.47 3.27
C ARG A 107 -12.24 14.20 2.25
N TRP A 108 -10.95 13.91 2.25
CA TRP A 108 -10.01 14.39 1.25
C TRP A 108 -8.83 13.42 1.14
N SER A 109 -8.41 13.11 -0.08
CA SER A 109 -7.24 12.27 -0.35
C SER A 109 -6.46 12.80 -1.56
N SER A 110 -5.14 12.77 -1.50
CA SER A 110 -4.28 12.92 -2.68
C SER A 110 -3.29 11.76 -2.80
N VAL A 111 -2.82 11.52 -4.01
CA VAL A 111 -1.69 10.63 -4.31
C VAL A 111 -0.67 11.41 -5.14
N GLU A 112 0.53 11.52 -4.62
CA GLU A 112 1.58 12.39 -5.13
C GLU A 112 2.89 11.62 -5.34
N LEU A 113 3.52 11.89 -6.48
CA LEU A 113 4.84 11.36 -6.80
C LEU A 113 5.89 12.18 -6.06
N ILE A 114 6.78 11.52 -5.33
CA ILE A 114 7.95 12.12 -4.69
C ILE A 114 9.25 11.47 -5.18
N PRO A 115 10.39 12.20 -5.13
CA PRO A 115 11.71 11.61 -5.37
C PRO A 115 12.04 10.53 -4.34
N ARG A 116 12.82 9.52 -4.75
CA ARG A 116 13.18 8.37 -3.90
C ARG A 116 13.94 8.80 -2.65
N GLU A 117 14.74 9.86 -2.74
CA GLU A 117 15.51 10.44 -1.63
C GLU A 117 14.58 10.92 -0.51
N GLN A 118 13.43 11.49 -0.87
CA GLN A 118 12.40 11.92 0.09
C GLN A 118 11.61 10.74 0.66
N ASN A 119 11.64 9.58 -0.01
CA ASN A 119 10.94 8.37 0.42
C ASN A 119 11.84 7.33 1.13
N ALA A 120 13.05 7.73 1.52
CA ALA A 120 14.06 6.82 2.10
C ALA A 120 13.55 6.04 3.33
N ALA A 121 12.71 6.66 4.17
CA ALA A 121 12.16 6.02 5.35
C ALA A 121 11.25 4.83 5.00
N ALA A 122 10.32 5.00 4.05
CA ALA A 122 9.46 3.89 3.63
C ALA A 122 10.25 2.81 2.88
N ALA A 123 11.26 3.21 2.09
CA ALA A 123 12.14 2.29 1.39
C ALA A 123 12.96 1.42 2.36
N LEU A 124 13.49 2.01 3.44
CA LEU A 124 14.18 1.27 4.49
C LEU A 124 13.27 0.24 5.15
N VAL A 125 12.04 0.64 5.48
CA VAL A 125 11.04 -0.26 6.09
C VAL A 125 10.69 -1.43 5.16
N ALA A 126 10.57 -1.18 3.85
CA ALA A 126 10.33 -2.23 2.87
C ALA A 126 11.53 -3.19 2.76
N ALA A 127 12.76 -2.68 2.76
CA ALA A 127 13.98 -3.47 2.71
C ALA A 127 14.15 -4.34 3.96
N GLU A 128 13.98 -3.78 5.15
CA GLU A 128 14.01 -4.53 6.42
C GLU A 128 12.94 -5.63 6.44
N ALA A 129 11.74 -5.34 5.93
CA ALA A 129 10.69 -6.35 5.83
C ALA A 129 11.08 -7.49 4.89
N LEU A 130 11.70 -7.19 3.74
CA LEU A 130 12.16 -8.19 2.79
C LEU A 130 13.24 -9.11 3.38
N GLU A 131 14.13 -8.58 4.22
CA GLU A 131 15.21 -9.33 4.86
C GLU A 131 14.74 -10.25 5.99
N ARG A 132 13.71 -9.84 6.75
CA ARG A 132 13.13 -10.70 7.81
C ARG A 132 12.63 -12.01 7.19
N GLU A 133 12.97 -13.15 7.80
CA GLU A 133 12.36 -14.43 7.40
C GLU A 133 10.83 -14.32 7.50
N PRO A 134 10.08 -14.98 6.60
CA PRO A 134 8.63 -15.02 6.73
C PRO A 134 8.32 -15.67 8.08
N VAL A 135 7.88 -14.86 9.05
CA VAL A 135 7.50 -15.38 10.36
C VAL A 135 6.31 -16.31 10.15
N ALA A 136 6.57 -17.62 10.23
CA ALA A 136 5.53 -18.64 10.32
C ALA A 136 4.98 -18.63 11.76
N SER A 137 4.15 -17.62 12.09
CA SER A 137 3.38 -17.53 13.33
C SER A 137 2.37 -16.40 13.17
N ALA A 138 1.10 -16.67 12.82
CA ALA A 138 0.01 -16.95 13.76
C ALA A 138 -0.13 -15.86 14.85
N ALA A 139 -0.91 -14.80 14.54
CA ALA A 139 -1.70 -13.96 15.45
C ALA A 139 -1.94 -12.52 14.96
N ASP A 140 -1.27 -12.07 13.90
CA ASP A 140 -1.66 -10.85 13.17
C ASP A 140 -2.41 -11.27 11.89
N GLU A 141 -3.56 -11.92 12.07
CA GLU A 141 -4.63 -11.97 11.09
C GLU A 141 -5.13 -10.53 10.85
N ASP A 142 -4.32 -9.70 10.19
CA ASP A 142 -4.71 -8.34 9.84
C ASP A 142 -5.69 -8.39 8.67
N ASP A 143 -6.97 -8.60 9.00
CA ASP A 143 -8.21 -7.91 8.56
C ASP A 143 -8.38 -7.49 7.08
N PHE A 144 -7.50 -7.96 6.19
CA PHE A 144 -7.48 -7.71 4.75
C PHE A 144 -7.81 -8.97 3.96
N ASP A 145 -7.55 -10.15 4.51
CA ASP A 145 -8.09 -11.42 4.01
C ASP A 145 -9.63 -11.49 4.15
N VAL A 146 -10.23 -10.53 4.88
CA VAL A 146 -11.69 -10.30 4.99
C VAL A 146 -12.19 -9.13 4.14
N LEU A 147 -11.36 -8.46 3.33
CA LEU A 147 -11.88 -7.59 2.27
C LEU A 147 -12.52 -8.49 1.19
N PRO A 148 -13.85 -8.42 0.97
CA PRO A 148 -14.56 -9.36 0.07
C PRO A 148 -14.01 -9.36 -1.37
N LEU A 149 -13.36 -8.27 -1.76
CA LEU A 149 -12.81 -8.08 -3.11
C LEU A 149 -11.42 -8.70 -3.30
N TRP A 150 -10.68 -9.02 -2.23
CA TRP A 150 -9.32 -9.56 -2.32
C TRP A 150 -9.30 -11.06 -2.62
N LEU A 151 -10.12 -11.83 -1.88
CA LEU A 151 -10.24 -13.27 -2.08
C LEU A 151 -10.74 -13.64 -3.49
N SER A 152 -11.56 -12.77 -4.08
CA SER A 152 -12.13 -12.95 -5.42
C SER A 152 -11.07 -12.80 -6.52
N ALA A 153 -10.18 -11.82 -6.39
CA ALA A 153 -9.15 -11.53 -7.39
C ALA A 153 -8.03 -12.57 -7.38
N GLU A 154 -7.60 -13.01 -6.19
CA GLU A 154 -6.56 -14.05 -6.06
C GLU A 154 -7.06 -15.41 -6.57
N ARG A 155 -8.30 -15.80 -6.24
CA ARG A 155 -8.92 -17.02 -6.79
C ARG A 155 -9.15 -16.95 -8.29
N ALA A 156 -9.50 -15.78 -8.83
CA ALA A 156 -9.66 -15.59 -10.27
C ALA A 156 -8.32 -15.73 -11.03
N ALA A 157 -7.22 -15.19 -10.48
CA ALA A 157 -5.89 -15.34 -11.07
C ALA A 157 -5.38 -16.79 -11.02
N GLU A 158 -5.65 -17.52 -9.95
CA GLU A 158 -5.31 -18.95 -9.82
C GLU A 158 -6.04 -19.84 -10.84
N THR A 159 -7.29 -19.49 -11.17
CA THR A 159 -8.12 -20.27 -12.11
C THR A 159 -7.65 -20.11 -13.58
N VAL A 160 -6.97 -19.01 -13.90
CA VAL A 160 -6.48 -18.72 -15.26
C VAL A 160 -5.11 -19.36 -15.56
N GLY A 161 -4.33 -19.70 -14.52
CA GLY A 161 -3.01 -20.32 -14.68
C GLY A 161 -2.98 -21.85 -14.79
N HIS A 162 -4.14 -22.52 -14.78
CA HIS A 162 -4.27 -23.99 -14.84
C HIS A 162 -4.99 -24.50 -16.09
N ARG A 163 -4.82 -23.82 -17.24
CA ARG A 163 -5.38 -24.26 -18.51
C ARG A 163 -4.36 -24.34 -19.63
#